data_AF-A0A382NL95-F1
#
_entry.id   AF-A0A382NL95-F1
#
_cell.length_a   1.000
_cell.length_b   1.000
_cell.length_c   1.000
_cell.angle_alpha   90.00
_cell.angle_beta   90.00
_cell.angle_gamma   90.00
#
_symmetry.space_group_name_H-M   'P 1'
#
loop_
_entity.id
_entity.type
_entity.pdbx_description
1 polymer ?
#
loop_
_entity_poly.entity_id
_entity_poly.type
_entity_poly.pdbx_seq_one_letter_code
_entity_poly.pdbx_strand_id
1 'polypeptide(L)'
;MNENIGFRSWYYFRMGWATYFAFIFAAVNTLTVTYFLAIERYPFLSGIFPNFLQYVVIVSAIGVPLLVVIGYIHYKRTVAFKSEVDVIMESNPYQRRNIVNITLVLHSIIQTNQLLLKLSKNEKLSET
;
A
#
# COMPACT_ATOMS: atom_id res chain seq x y z
N MET A 1 19.36 9.31 -17.91
CA MET A 1 19.25 8.26 -16.86
C MET A 1 20.18 8.49 -15.65
N ASN A 2 20.72 9.69 -15.46
CA ASN A 2 21.67 10.00 -14.37
C ASN A 2 21.07 10.94 -13.31
N GLU A 3 19.74 10.93 -13.16
CA GLU A 3 19.09 11.82 -12.21
C GLU A 3 19.01 11.16 -10.83
N ASN A 4 19.71 11.78 -9.89
CA ASN A 4 19.49 11.65 -8.45
C ASN A 4 19.69 10.25 -7.85
N ILE A 5 20.82 9.60 -8.17
CA ILE A 5 21.23 8.32 -7.55
C ILE A 5 21.13 8.38 -6.02
N GLY A 6 21.55 9.49 -5.39
CA GLY A 6 21.44 9.69 -3.94
C GLY A 6 20.00 9.60 -3.42
N PHE A 7 19.06 10.35 -4.03
CA PHE A 7 17.66 10.31 -3.61
C PHE A 7 17.00 8.96 -3.89
N ARG A 8 17.38 8.28 -4.98
CA ARG A 8 16.86 6.94 -5.31
C ARG A 8 17.37 5.90 -4.31
N SER A 9 18.66 5.91 -4.00
CA SER A 9 19.24 5.03 -2.99
C SER A 9 18.63 5.28 -1.62
N TRP A 10 18.42 6.55 -1.24
CA TRP A 10 17.74 6.89 0.01
C TRP A 10 16.28 6.42 0.03
N TYR A 11 15.56 6.55 -1.09
CA TYR A 11 14.21 6.02 -1.22
C TYR A 11 14.18 4.50 -1.05
N TYR A 12 15.08 3.76 -1.73
CA TYR A 12 15.18 2.32 -1.58
C TYR A 12 15.50 1.90 -0.15
N PHE A 13 16.41 2.61 0.51
CA PHE A 13 16.72 2.39 1.93
C PHE A 13 15.48 2.60 2.80
N ARG A 14 14.79 3.74 2.69
CA ARG A 14 13.60 4.03 3.50
C ARG A 14 12.49 3.02 3.26
N MET A 15 12.25 2.64 2.01
CA MET A 15 11.24 1.63 1.67
C MET A 15 11.62 0.27 2.24
N GLY A 16 12.87 -0.15 2.09
CA GLY A 16 13.35 -1.42 2.65
C GLY A 16 13.26 -1.45 4.17
N TRP A 17 13.66 -0.36 4.83
CA TRP A 17 13.57 -0.22 6.27
C TRP A 17 12.13 -0.27 6.77
N ALA A 18 11.25 0.58 6.22
CA ALA A 18 9.87 0.68 6.65
C ALA A 18 9.08 -0.63 6.38
N THR A 19 9.33 -1.28 5.24
CA THR A 19 8.56 -2.45 4.82
C THR A 19 9.01 -3.73 5.53
N TYR A 20 10.32 -3.93 5.72
CA TYR A 20 10.84 -5.21 6.22
C TYR A 20 11.31 -5.15 7.68
N PHE A 21 11.98 -4.07 8.09
CA PHE A 21 12.62 -4.01 9.40
C PHE A 21 11.76 -3.36 10.48
N ALA A 22 10.98 -2.34 10.14
CA ALA A 22 10.25 -1.55 11.13
C ALA A 22 9.30 -2.39 11.99
N PHE A 23 8.54 -3.31 11.38
CA PHE A 23 7.64 -4.20 12.11
C PHE A 23 8.39 -5.14 13.07
N ILE A 24 9.45 -5.79 12.59
CA ILE A 24 10.25 -6.72 13.41
C ILE A 24 10.89 -5.98 14.57
N PHE A 25 11.48 -4.81 14.31
CA PHE A 25 12.13 -4.00 15.32
C PHE A 25 11.13 -3.52 16.39
N ALA A 26 9.98 -3.00 15.96
CA ALA A 26 8.92 -2.59 16.87
C ALA A 26 8.39 -3.78 17.69
N ALA A 27 8.11 -4.91 17.05
CA ALA A 27 7.62 -6.11 17.73
C ALA A 27 8.61 -6.62 18.79
N VAL A 28 9.89 -6.75 18.45
CA VAL A 28 10.93 -7.18 19.39
C VAL A 28 11.03 -6.21 20.56
N ASN A 29 11.05 -4.89 20.30
CA ASN A 29 11.12 -3.89 21.35
C ASN A 29 9.89 -3.95 22.26
N THR A 30 8.69 -3.91 21.70
CA THR A 30 7.43 -3.96 22.46
C THR A 30 7.34 -5.24 23.28
N LEU A 31 7.60 -6.41 22.71
CA LEU A 31 7.56 -7.67 23.46
C LEU A 31 8.56 -7.67 24.61
N THR A 32 9.78 -7.20 24.37
CA THR A 32 10.83 -7.14 25.40
C THR A 32 10.46 -6.17 26.52
N VAL A 33 10.11 -4.93 26.18
CA VAL A 33 9.79 -3.88 27.16
C VAL A 33 8.54 -4.22 27.95
N THR A 34 7.48 -4.69 27.29
CA THR A 34 6.25 -5.10 27.98
C THR A 34 6.51 -6.25 28.94
N TYR A 35 7.34 -7.23 28.57
CA TYR A 35 7.63 -8.34 29.46
C TYR A 35 8.41 -7.90 30.71
N PHE A 36 9.59 -7.31 30.51
CA PHE A 36 10.51 -7.00 31.61
C PHE A 36 10.07 -5.79 32.46
N LEU A 37 9.32 -4.84 31.90
CA LEU A 37 8.84 -3.69 32.67
C LEU A 37 7.46 -3.90 33.28
N ALA A 38 6.56 -4.67 32.64
CA ALA A 38 5.19 -4.84 33.13
C ALA A 38 4.92 -6.24 33.66
N ILE A 39 5.11 -7.28 32.85
CA ILE A 39 4.67 -8.66 33.18
C ILE A 39 5.45 -9.23 34.37
N GLU A 40 6.78 -9.12 34.34
CA GLU A 40 7.64 -9.64 35.41
C GLU A 40 7.37 -8.96 36.75
N ARG A 41 6.94 -7.70 36.73
CA ARG A 41 6.69 -6.89 37.94
C ARG A 41 5.29 -7.05 38.51
N TYR A 42 4.36 -7.73 37.82
CA TYR A 42 2.98 -7.87 38.26
C TYR A 42 2.65 -9.35 38.53
N PRO A 43 2.49 -9.77 39.81
CA PRO A 43 2.37 -11.18 40.19
C PRO A 43 1.27 -11.97 39.47
N PHE A 44 0.16 -11.32 39.13
CA PHE A 44 -0.91 -11.94 38.36
C PHE A 44 -0.48 -12.28 36.92
N LEU A 45 0.26 -11.39 36.26
CA LEU A 45 0.70 -11.58 34.88
C LEU A 45 1.87 -12.57 34.80
N SER A 46 2.78 -12.56 35.77
CA SER A 46 3.87 -13.55 35.84
C SER A 46 3.37 -14.96 36.14
N GLY A 47 2.21 -15.11 36.79
CA GLY A 47 1.53 -16.40 36.95
C GLY A 47 1.00 -16.98 35.63
N ILE A 48 0.61 -16.13 34.67
CA ILE A 48 0.14 -16.53 33.34
C ILE A 48 1.33 -16.72 32.37
N PHE A 49 2.34 -15.85 32.48
CA PHE A 49 3.51 -15.82 31.61
C PHE A 49 4.80 -15.93 32.45
N PRO A 50 5.20 -17.13 32.86
CA PRO A 50 6.29 -17.32 33.82
C PRO A 50 7.69 -17.14 33.22
N ASN A 51 7.84 -17.17 31.89
CA ASN A 51 9.09 -16.83 31.23
C ASN A 51 8.86 -16.07 29.92
N PHE A 52 9.89 -15.33 29.50
CA PHE A 52 9.85 -14.49 28.31
C PHE A 52 9.56 -15.28 27.03
N LEU A 53 10.15 -16.47 26.89
CA LEU A 53 10.00 -17.28 25.67
C LEU A 53 8.56 -17.77 25.48
N GLN A 54 7.90 -18.21 26.56
CA GLN A 54 6.48 -18.58 26.54
C GLN A 54 5.60 -17.38 26.20
N TYR A 55 5.86 -16.22 26.80
CA TYR A 55 5.14 -14.99 26.47
C TYR A 55 5.24 -14.66 24.98
N VAL A 56 6.45 -14.65 24.42
CA VAL A 56 6.67 -14.36 22.99
C VAL A 56 5.92 -15.35 22.11
N VAL A 57 6.04 -16.66 22.37
CA VAL A 57 5.37 -17.69 21.57
C VAL A 57 3.85 -17.53 21.61
N ILE A 58 3.25 -17.34 22.79
CA ILE A 58 1.79 -17.22 22.94
C ILE A 58 1.29 -15.94 22.26
N VAL A 59 1.93 -14.80 22.52
CA VAL A 59 1.51 -13.51 21.95
C VAL A 59 1.72 -13.48 20.45
N SER A 60 2.81 -14.04 19.91
CA SER A 60 2.99 -14.14 18.46
C SER A 60 1.99 -15.11 17.82
N ALA A 61 1.69 -16.24 18.46
CA ALA A 61 0.73 -17.21 17.94
C ALA A 61 -0.70 -16.65 17.83
N ILE A 62 -1.10 -15.73 18.70
CA ILE A 62 -2.41 -15.06 18.65
C ILE A 62 -2.34 -13.78 17.81
N GLY A 63 -1.29 -12.99 18.00
CA GLY A 63 -1.11 -11.69 17.38
C GLY A 63 -0.94 -11.76 15.87
N VAL A 64 -0.17 -12.73 15.35
CA VAL A 64 0.05 -12.86 13.90
C VAL A 64 -1.26 -13.16 13.16
N PRO A 65 -2.06 -14.18 13.53
CA PRO A 65 -3.37 -14.40 12.90
C PRO A 65 -4.30 -13.19 13.01
N LEU A 66 -4.33 -12.52 14.17
CA LEU A 66 -5.18 -11.35 14.38
C LEU A 66 -4.80 -10.20 13.43
N LEU A 67 -3.50 -9.90 13.30
CA LEU A 67 -3.00 -8.87 12.39
C LEU A 67 -3.33 -9.20 10.93
N VAL A 68 -3.24 -10.47 10.53
CA VAL A 68 -3.63 -10.92 9.19
C VAL A 68 -5.13 -10.69 8.94
N VAL A 69 -5.98 -11.04 9.91
CA VAL A 69 -7.45 -10.86 9.79
C VAL A 69 -7.81 -9.38 9.74
N ILE A 70 -7.24 -8.55 10.61
CA ILE A 70 -7.47 -7.09 10.62
C ILE A 70 -7.01 -6.49 9.29
N GLY A 71 -5.81 -6.84 8.82
CA GLY A 71 -5.29 -6.38 7.53
C GLY A 71 -6.20 -6.79 6.38
N TYR A 72 -6.64 -8.05 6.36
CA TYR A 72 -7.57 -8.54 5.34
C TYR A 72 -8.89 -7.76 5.32
N ILE A 73 -9.47 -7.50 6.49
CA ILE A 73 -10.71 -6.72 6.62
C ILE A 73 -10.47 -5.29 6.16
N HIS A 74 -9.37 -4.67 6.56
CA HIS A 74 -9.03 -3.30 6.16
C HIS A 74 -8.99 -3.18 4.63
N TYR A 75 -8.21 -4.01 3.96
CA TYR A 75 -8.05 -3.95 2.50
C TYR A 75 -9.32 -4.32 1.72
N LYS A 76 -10.13 -5.25 2.20
CA LYS A 76 -11.30 -5.73 1.42
C LYS A 76 -12.64 -5.11 1.78
N ARG A 77 -12.80 -4.62 3.01
CA ARG A 77 -14.13 -4.29 3.56
C ARG A 77 -14.25 -2.86 4.08
N THR A 78 -13.16 -2.10 4.17
CA THR A 78 -13.21 -0.73 4.69
C THR A 78 -13.20 0.32 3.58
N VAL A 79 -13.98 1.38 3.78
CA VAL A 79 -13.97 2.57 2.91
C VAL A 79 -12.64 3.33 3.03
N ALA A 80 -11.94 3.18 4.17
CA ALA A 80 -10.64 3.80 4.41
C ALA A 80 -9.61 3.42 3.35
N PHE A 81 -9.52 2.14 2.98
CA PHE A 81 -8.59 1.69 1.94
C PHE A 81 -8.85 2.37 0.59
N LYS A 82 -10.12 2.59 0.23
CA LYS A 82 -10.45 3.32 -1.01
C LYS A 82 -9.90 4.74 -0.98
N SER A 83 -10.11 5.46 0.12
CA SER A 83 -9.59 6.83 0.29
C SER A 83 -8.07 6.89 0.25
N GLU A 84 -7.37 5.91 0.82
CA GLU A 84 -5.90 5.82 0.72
C GLU A 84 -5.43 5.66 -0.73
N VAL A 85 -6.08 4.77 -1.48
CA VAL A 85 -5.75 4.57 -2.90
C VAL A 85 -6.05 5.81 -3.71
N ASP A 86 -7.18 6.48 -3.47
CA ASP A 86 -7.55 7.71 -4.17
C ASP A 86 -6.46 8.79 -3.96
N VAL A 87 -6.03 9.02 -2.72
CA VAL A 87 -4.95 9.98 -2.41
C VAL A 87 -3.62 9.61 -3.08
N ILE A 88 -3.26 8.32 -3.12
CA ILE A 88 -2.03 7.85 -3.79
C ILE A 88 -2.11 8.09 -5.31
N MET A 89 -3.28 7.85 -5.92
CA MET A 89 -3.47 8.05 -7.35
C MET A 89 -3.48 9.54 -7.73
N GLU A 90 -4.15 10.38 -6.93
CA GLU A 90 -4.24 11.83 -7.14
C GLU A 90 -2.89 12.53 -6.95
N SER A 91 -2.13 12.12 -5.95
CA SER A 91 -0.80 12.69 -5.68
C SER A 91 0.27 12.26 -6.67
N ASN A 92 0.01 11.25 -7.52
CA ASN A 92 0.95 10.78 -8.52
C ASN A 92 0.84 11.58 -9.84
N PRO A 93 1.81 12.45 -10.17
CA PRO A 93 1.75 13.29 -11.36
C PRO A 93 1.81 12.47 -12.66
N TYR A 94 2.49 11.32 -12.67
CA TYR A 94 2.55 10.44 -13.83
C TYR A 94 1.21 9.76 -14.08
N GLN A 95 0.52 9.33 -13.02
CA GLN A 95 -0.80 8.74 -13.13
C GLN A 95 -1.81 9.74 -13.66
N ARG A 96 -1.79 10.97 -13.13
CA ARG A 96 -2.62 12.07 -13.63
C ARG A 96 -2.37 12.36 -15.11
N ARG A 97 -1.10 12.40 -15.54
CA ARG A 97 -0.73 12.59 -16.94
C ARG A 97 -1.23 11.43 -17.82
N ASN A 98 -1.11 10.19 -17.34
CA ASN A 98 -1.59 9.02 -18.07
C ASN A 98 -3.10 9.08 -18.29
N ILE A 99 -3.89 9.47 -17.29
CA ILE A 99 -5.35 9.62 -17.43
C ILE A 99 -5.68 10.63 -18.54
N VAL A 100 -5.04 11.80 -18.55
CA VAL A 100 -5.25 12.80 -19.60
C VAL A 100 -4.85 12.28 -20.97
N ASN A 101 -3.69 11.64 -21.09
CA ASN A 101 -3.21 11.06 -22.35
C ASN A 101 -4.17 10.00 -22.89
N ILE A 102 -4.67 9.11 -22.02
CA ILE A 102 -5.63 8.06 -22.38
C ILE A 102 -6.92 8.69 -22.91
N THR A 103 -7.44 9.73 -22.25
CA THR A 103 -8.64 10.46 -22.70
C THR A 103 -8.46 11.05 -24.09
N LEU A 104 -7.30 11.67 -24.36
CA LEU A 104 -6.99 12.23 -25.68
C LEU A 104 -6.91 11.13 -26.76
N VAL A 105 -6.22 10.03 -26.46
CA VAL A 105 -6.10 8.88 -27.37
C VAL A 105 -7.48 8.27 -27.67
N LEU A 106 -8.33 8.10 -26.66
CA LEU A 106 -9.70 7.62 -26.84
C LEU A 106 -10.52 8.56 -27.73
N HIS A 107 -10.40 9.87 -27.52
CA HIS A 107 -11.08 10.84 -28.36
C HIS A 107 -10.60 10.77 -29.82
N SER A 108 -9.29 10.66 -30.05
CA SER A 108 -8.73 10.47 -31.38
C SER A 108 -9.24 9.18 -32.03
N ILE A 109 -9.28 8.06 -31.30
CA ILE A 109 -9.82 6.78 -31.82
C ILE A 109 -11.29 6.93 -32.23
N ILE A 110 -12.11 7.59 -31.42
CA ILE A 110 -13.52 7.84 -31.73
C ILE A 110 -13.65 8.69 -33.00
N GLN A 111 -12.89 9.77 -33.12
CA GLN A 111 -12.91 10.63 -34.32
C GLN A 111 -12.45 9.86 -35.56
N THR A 112 -11.37 9.10 -35.48
CA THR A 112 -10.89 8.27 -36.60
C THR A 112 -11.93 7.23 -37.01
N ASN A 113 -12.59 6.57 -36.05
CA ASN A 113 -13.67 5.62 -36.35
C ASN A 113 -14.87 6.30 -37.02
N GLN A 114 -15.25 7.51 -36.57
CA GLN A 114 -16.30 8.29 -37.24
C GLN A 114 -15.94 8.65 -38.68
N LEU A 115 -14.69 9.07 -38.93
CA LEU A 115 -14.20 9.36 -40.28
C LEU A 115 -14.19 8.10 -41.15
N LEU A 116 -13.75 6.95 -40.62
CA LEU A 116 -13.79 5.66 -41.31
C LEU A 116 -15.22 5.24 -41.66
N LEU A 117 -16.18 5.45 -40.75
CA LEU A 117 -17.60 5.16 -41.01
C LEU A 117 -18.18 6.07 -42.10
N LYS A 118 -17.84 7.36 -42.11
CA LYS A 118 -18.26 8.29 -43.17
C LYS A 118 -17.69 7.87 -44.53
N LEU A 119 -16.39 7.55 -44.59
CA LEU A 119 -15.74 7.03 -45.79
C LEU A 119 -16.37 5.72 -46.28
N SER A 120 -16.65 4.77 -45.38
CA SER A 120 -17.30 3.50 -45.71
C SER A 120 -18.70 3.67 -46.30
N LYS A 121 -19.40 4.75 -45.96
CA LYS A 121 -20.73 5.09 -46.50
C LYS A 121 -20.66 5.94 -47.78
N ASN A 122 -19.47 6.20 -48.33
CA ASN A 122 -19.22 7.19 -49.40
C ASN A 122 -19.77 8.59 -49.07
N GLU A 123 -19.90 8.93 -47.79
CA GLU A 123 -20.26 10.27 -47.36
C GLU A 123 -19.04 11.18 -47.55
N LYS A 124 -19.22 12.36 -48.17
CA LYS A 124 -18.13 13.34 -48.31
C LYS A 124 -17.64 13.72 -46.92
N LEU A 125 -16.33 13.62 -46.71
CA LEU A 125 -15.67 14.19 -45.54
C LEU A 125 -15.87 15.71 -45.62
N SER A 126 -16.88 16.24 -44.93
CA SER A 126 -17.10 17.68 -44.89
C SER A 126 -15.87 18.36 -44.30
N GLU A 127 -15.37 19.37 -45.00
CA GLU A 127 -14.33 20.29 -44.52
C GLU A 127 -14.79 20.91 -43.20
N THR A 128 -14.04 20.63 -42.14
CA THR A 128 -13.98 21.46 -40.93
C THR A 128 -12.66 22.17 -40.91
#